data_AF-A0A221MFU1-F1
#
_entry.id   AF-A0A221MFU1-F1
#
_cell.length_a   1.000
_cell.length_b   1.000
_cell.length_c   1.000
_cell.angle_alpha   90.00
_cell.angle_beta   90.00
_cell.angle_gamma   90.00
#
_symmetry.space_group_name_H-M   'P 1'
#
loop_
_entity.id
_entity.type
_entity.pdbx_description
1 polymer ?
#
loop_
_entity_poly.entity_id
_entity_poly.type
_entity_poly.pdbx_seq_one_letter_code
_entity_poly.pdbx_strand_id
1 'polypeptide(L)' 'MQNNLFQQAKQAVSSLTNMQGTASTQEKQAAHNAIQSAYADCSPEEKQQLQQLEQQLKTKNQSS' A
#
# COMPACT_ATOMS: atom_id res chain seq x y z
N MET A 1 -17.60 2.06 9.55
CA MET A 1 -16.55 2.88 8.89
C MET A 1 -15.88 2.00 7.82
N GLN A 2 -16.51 1.85 6.66
CA GLN A 2 -16.20 0.72 5.77
C GLN A 2 -15.51 1.11 4.45
N ASN A 3 -15.08 2.38 4.30
CA ASN A 3 -14.76 2.90 2.96
C ASN A 3 -13.40 3.61 2.83
N ASN A 4 -12.42 3.21 3.63
CA ASN A 4 -11.11 3.87 3.62
C ASN A 4 -9.91 2.93 3.68
N LEU A 5 -10.05 1.60 3.77
CA LEU A 5 -8.87 0.72 3.82
C LEU A 5 -8.15 0.70 2.48
N PHE A 6 -8.88 0.53 1.38
CA PHE A 6 -8.32 0.65 0.03
C PHE A 6 -7.67 2.03 -0.21
N GLN A 7 -8.36 3.10 0.20
CA GLN A 7 -7.83 4.46 0.08
C GLN A 7 -6.55 4.66 0.92
N GLN A 8 -6.51 4.13 2.14
CA GLN A 8 -5.32 4.17 3.01
C GLN A 8 -4.15 3.39 2.38
N ALA A 9 -4.40 2.19 1.86
CA ALA A 9 -3.40 1.41 1.16
C ALA A 9 -2.83 2.17 -0.05
N LYS A 10 -3.72 2.71 -0.88
CA LYS A 10 -3.34 3.51 -2.06
C LYS A 10 -2.54 4.75 -1.66
N GLN A 11 -2.99 5.48 -0.64
CA GLN A 11 -2.32 6.70 -0.19
C GLN A 11 -0.96 6.38 0.42
N ALA A 12 -0.83 5.32 1.23
CA ALA A 12 0.43 4.91 1.84
C ALA A 12 1.46 4.47 0.77
N VAL A 13 1.03 3.68 -0.22
CA VAL A 13 1.87 3.28 -1.36
C VAL A 13 2.24 4.51 -2.20
N SER A 14 1.30 5.43 -2.44
CA SER A 14 1.56 6.66 -3.19
C SER A 14 2.55 7.56 -2.46
N SER A 15 2.45 7.70 -1.13
CA SER A 15 3.41 8.44 -0.31
C SER A 15 4.80 7.84 -0.39
N LEU A 16 4.90 6.51 -0.21
CA LEU A 16 6.13 5.76 -0.44
C LEU A 16 6.66 5.95 -1.85
N THR A 17 5.78 6.00 -2.85
CA THR A 17 6.16 6.11 -4.25
C THR A 17 6.70 7.49 -4.59
N ASN A 18 6.12 8.54 -4.01
CA ASN A 18 6.60 9.91 -4.10
C ASN A 18 7.89 10.15 -3.31
N MET A 19 8.08 9.44 -2.20
CA MET A 19 9.31 9.49 -1.43
C MET A 19 10.38 8.65 -2.12
N GLN A 20 11.15 9.31 -2.99
CA GLN A 20 12.24 8.70 -3.74
C GLN A 20 13.41 8.33 -2.81
N GLY A 21 13.30 7.16 -2.15
CA GLY A 21 14.36 6.56 -1.34
C GLY A 21 14.42 7.02 0.13
N THR A 22 13.56 7.95 0.55
CA THR A 22 13.55 8.50 1.92
C THR A 22 12.44 7.95 2.82
N ALA A 23 11.64 7.01 2.33
CA ALA A 23 10.51 6.51 3.09
C ALA A 23 10.96 5.73 4.33
N SER A 24 10.45 6.14 5.49
CA SER A 24 10.83 5.59 6.78
C SER A 24 10.33 4.14 6.92
N THR A 25 11.01 3.32 7.72
CA THR A 25 10.56 1.96 8.07
C THR A 25 9.09 1.93 8.53
N GLN A 26 8.68 2.97 9.25
CA GLN A 26 7.31 3.13 9.73
C GLN A 26 6.29 3.28 8.59
N GLU A 27 6.61 4.02 7.54
CA GLU A 27 5.74 4.20 6.37
C GLU A 27 5.66 2.92 5.54
N LYS A 28 6.81 2.26 5.36
CA LYS A 28 6.92 0.94 4.73
C LYS A 28 5.99 -0.07 5.40
N GLN A 29 6.01 -0.10 6.73
CA GLN A 29 5.20 -1.02 7.53
C GLN A 29 3.71 -0.62 7.53
N ALA A 30 3.40 0.67 7.61
CA ALA A 30 2.04 1.18 7.54
C ALA A 30 1.37 0.84 6.20
N ALA A 31 2.09 1.02 5.09
CA ALA A 31 1.58 0.69 3.76
C ALA A 31 1.37 -0.81 3.56
N HIS A 32 2.27 -1.65 4.09
CA HIS A 32 2.11 -3.10 4.06
C HIS A 32 0.88 -3.56 4.88
N ASN A 33 0.71 -3.02 6.09
CA ASN A 33 -0.47 -3.29 6.91
C ASN A 33 -1.76 -2.79 6.25
N ALA A 34 -1.75 -1.59 5.68
CA ALA A 34 -2.91 -1.03 5.01
C ALA A 34 -3.35 -1.88 3.81
N ILE A 35 -2.39 -2.36 3.00
CA ILE A 35 -2.68 -3.29 1.89
C ILE A 35 -3.29 -4.60 2.42
N GLN A 36 -2.70 -5.21 3.45
CA GLN A 36 -3.21 -6.45 4.04
C GLN A 36 -4.61 -6.28 4.64
N SER A 37 -4.86 -5.20 5.36
CA SER A 37 -6.19 -4.88 5.89
C SER A 37 -7.18 -4.60 4.77
N ALA A 38 -6.78 -3.88 3.72
CA ALA A 38 -7.63 -3.65 2.56
C ALA A 38 -7.99 -4.97 1.86
N TYR A 39 -7.07 -5.92 1.74
CA TYR A 39 -7.36 -7.24 1.18
C TYR A 39 -8.45 -8.02 1.92
N ALA A 40 -8.58 -7.80 3.23
CA ALA A 40 -9.57 -8.48 4.06
C ALA A 40 -10.99 -7.93 3.87
N ASP A 41 -11.12 -6.68 3.43
CA ASP A 41 -12.42 -5.97 3.31
C ASP A 41 -12.71 -5.46 1.89
N CYS A 42 -11.91 -5.84 0.89
CA CYS A 42 -12.03 -5.34 -0.49
C CYS A 42 -12.88 -6.22 -1.40
N SER A 43 -13.48 -5.58 -2.41
CA SER A 43 -14.14 -6.24 -3.54
C SER A 43 -13.13 -6.92 -4.49
N PRO A 44 -13.54 -7.84 -5.37
CA PRO A 44 -12.66 -8.49 -6.34
C PRO A 44 -11.91 -7.51 -7.26
N GLU A 45 -12.56 -6.42 -7.66
CA GLU A 45 -11.96 -5.37 -8.48
C GLU A 45 -10.88 -4.58 -7.71
N GLU A 46 -11.18 -4.22 -6.46
CA GLU A 46 -10.24 -3.55 -5.56
C GLU A 46 -9.05 -4.47 -5.24
N LYS A 47 -9.28 -5.78 -5.14
CA LYS A 47 -8.23 -6.79 -4.96
C LYS A 47 -7.20 -6.77 -6.08
N GLN A 48 -7.63 -6.62 -7.33
CA GLN A 48 -6.69 -6.49 -8.46
C GLN A 48 -5.87 -5.20 -8.36
N GLN A 49 -6.48 -4.09 -7.95
CA GLN A 49 -5.75 -2.83 -7.74
C GLN A 49 -4.77 -2.94 -6.56
N LEU A 50 -5.17 -3.57 -5.46
CA LEU A 50 -4.30 -3.82 -4.30
C LEU A 50 -3.09 -4.68 -4.69
N GLN A 51 -3.27 -5.66 -5.58
CA GLN A 51 -2.19 -6.50 -6.06
C GLN A 51 -1.13 -5.72 -6.84
N GLN A 52 -1.55 -4.74 -7.63
CA GLN A 52 -0.62 -3.83 -8.30
C GLN A 52 0.09 -2.90 -7.31
N LEU A 53 -0.64 -2.37 -6.33
CA LEU A 53 -0.09 -1.52 -5.28
C LEU A 53 0.95 -2.27 -4.42
N GLU A 54 0.69 -3.52 -4.08
CA GLU A 54 1.61 -4.38 -3.33
C GLU A 54 2.89 -4.66 -4.10
N GLN A 55 2.81 -4.94 -5.40
CA GLN A 55 4.00 -5.12 -6.23
C GLN A 55 4.85 -3.86 -6.27
N GLN A 56 4.22 -2.69 -6.48
CA GLN A 56 4.93 -1.40 -6.46
C GLN A 56 5.62 -1.16 -5.12
N LEU A 57 4.91 -1.43 -4.02
CA LEU A 57 5.45 -1.34 -2.66
C LEU A 57 6.70 -2.22 -2.50
N LYS A 58 6.61 -3.49 -2.93
CA LYS A 58 7.68 -4.49 -2.78
C LYS A 58 8.92 -4.11 -3.58
N THR A 59 8.74 -3.65 -4.83
CA THR A 59 9.83 -3.14 -5.66
C THR A 59 10.53 -1.97 -4.98
N LYS A 60 9.78 -0.99 -4.45
CA LYS A 60 10.38 0.15 -3.77
C LYS A 60 11.07 -0.23 -2.46
N ASN A 61 10.52 -1.18 -1.72
CA ASN A 61 11.10 -1.66 -0.47
C ASN A 61 12.43 -2.40 -0.67
N GLN A 62 12.57 -3.13 -1.78
CA GLN A 62 13.82 -3.84 -2.12
C GLN A 62 14.89 -2.96 -2.75
N SER A 63 14.55 -1.73 -3.16
CA SER A 63 15.50 -0.80 -3.79
C SER A 63 16.19 0.14 -2.78
N SER A 64 15.99 -0.05 -1.46
CA SER A 64 16.67 0.72 -0.39
C SER A 64 17.86 -0.05 0.18
#